data_AF-A0A6L3SYJ4-F1
#
_entry.id   AF-A0A6L3SYJ4-F1
#
_cell.length_a   1.000
_cell.length_b   1.000
_cell.length_c   1.000
_cell.angle_alpha   90.00
_cell.angle_beta   90.00
_cell.angle_gamma   90.00
#
_symmetry.space_group_name_H-M   'P 1'
#
loop_
_entity.id
_entity.type
_entity.pdbx_description
1 polymer ?
#
loop_
_entity_poly.entity_id
_entity_poly.type
_entity_poly.pdbx_seq_one_letter_code
_entity_poly.pdbx_strand_id
1 'polypeptide(L)'
;MSASRREEVASIVTDMEMDVYKIRSWALALQTMGSARGLLDPSGVDVMGDALKELAERIILDWDRLFQLENESACEAGADPCA
;
A
#
# COMPACT_ATOMS: atom_id res chain seq x y z
N MET A 1 25.86 -3.06 -0.59
CA MET A 1 24.52 -2.59 -1.02
C MET A 1 24.66 -1.82 -2.32
N SER A 2 24.20 -2.38 -3.45
CA SER A 2 24.20 -1.69 -4.74
C SER A 2 23.24 -0.50 -4.69
N ALA A 3 23.55 0.60 -5.38
CA ALA A 3 22.70 1.80 -5.42
C ALA A 3 21.26 1.48 -5.86
N SER A 4 21.12 0.56 -6.84
CA SER A 4 19.85 0.10 -7.40
C SER A 4 18.87 -0.46 -6.36
N ARG A 5 19.35 -1.18 -5.33
CA ARG A 5 18.45 -1.74 -4.31
C ARG A 5 17.89 -0.68 -3.37
N ARG A 6 18.71 0.32 -3.00
CA ARG A 6 18.22 1.43 -2.17
C ARG A 6 17.19 2.26 -2.91
N GLU A 7 17.36 2.42 -4.21
CA GLU A 7 16.39 3.09 -5.09
C GLU A 7 15.08 2.29 -5.17
N GLU A 8 15.14 0.97 -5.28
CA GLU A 8 13.94 0.11 -5.27
C GLU A 8 13.16 0.22 -3.95
N VAL A 9 13.84 0.08 -2.80
CA VAL A 9 13.20 0.26 -1.48
C VAL A 9 12.58 1.65 -1.34
N ALA A 10 13.28 2.70 -1.77
CA ALA A 10 12.77 4.07 -1.71
C ALA A 10 11.53 4.26 -2.61
N SER A 11 11.51 3.63 -3.79
CA SER A 11 10.33 3.65 -4.67
C SER A 11 9.14 2.98 -3.99
N ILE A 12 9.31 1.76 -3.50
CA ILE A 12 8.24 0.99 -2.85
C ILE A 12 7.67 1.76 -1.65
N VAL A 13 8.53 2.32 -0.79
CA VAL A 13 8.07 3.13 0.35
C VAL A 13 7.29 4.37 -0.11
N THR A 14 7.75 5.04 -1.16
CA THR A 14 7.04 6.21 -1.72
C THR A 14 5.66 5.82 -2.26
N ASP A 15 5.57 4.68 -2.96
CA ASP A 15 4.30 4.17 -3.50
C ASP A 15 3.32 3.83 -2.37
N MET A 16 3.79 3.18 -1.30
CA MET A 16 3.00 2.91 -0.11
C MET A 16 2.49 4.18 0.58
N GLU A 17 3.34 5.21 0.72
CA GLU A 17 2.93 6.51 1.30
C GLU A 17 1.82 7.17 0.47
N MET A 18 1.93 7.10 -0.86
CA MET A 18 0.91 7.60 -1.77
C MET A 18 -0.41 6.84 -1.63
N ASP A 19 -0.36 5.53 -1.45
CA ASP A 19 -1.56 4.71 -1.27
C ASP A 19 -2.24 4.95 0.09
N VAL A 20 -1.48 5.16 1.17
CA VAL A 20 -2.01 5.63 2.46
C VAL A 20 -2.69 6.99 2.33
N TYR A 21 -2.11 7.93 1.58
CA TYR A 21 -2.73 9.22 1.29
C TYR A 21 -4.06 9.08 0.53
N LYS A 22 -4.13 8.17 -0.44
CA LYS A 22 -5.37 7.88 -1.19
C LYS A 22 -6.45 7.31 -0.28
N ILE A 23 -6.12 6.38 0.62
CA ILE A 23 -7.07 5.83 1.62
C ILE A 23 -7.69 6.97 2.44
N ARG A 24 -6.87 7.90 2.94
CA ARG A 24 -7.35 9.06 3.70
C ARG A 24 -8.28 9.95 2.87
N SER A 25 -7.93 10.19 1.61
CA SER A 25 -8.73 11.01 0.68
C SER A 25 -10.10 10.39 0.40
N TRP A 26 -10.12 9.07 0.20
CA TRP A 26 -11.35 8.31 -0.01
C TRP A 26 -12.25 8.28 1.24
N ALA A 27 -11.68 8.16 2.44
CA ALA A 27 -12.44 8.24 3.69
C ALA A 27 -13.12 9.62 3.87
N LEU A 28 -12.45 10.72 3.50
CA LEU A 28 -13.02 12.07 3.54
C LEU A 28 -14.15 12.25 2.50
N ALA A 29 -14.00 11.68 1.31
CA ALA A 29 -15.05 11.67 0.29
C ALA A 29 -16.31 10.95 0.81
N LEU A 30 -16.14 9.78 1.45
CA LEU A 30 -17.24 9.02 2.06
C LEU A 30 -17.95 9.83 3.16
N GLN A 31 -17.21 10.48 4.06
CA GLN A 31 -17.77 11.36 5.09
C GLN A 31 -18.58 12.50 4.49
N THR A 32 -18.07 13.11 3.41
CA THR A 32 -18.76 14.20 2.71
C THR A 32 -20.08 13.70 2.11
N MET A 33 -20.07 12.54 1.45
CA MET A 33 -21.27 11.92 0.88
C MET A 33 -22.33 11.61 1.95
N GLY A 34 -21.93 11.04 3.09
CA GLY A 34 -22.84 10.72 4.18
C GLY A 34 -23.44 11.95 4.87
N SER A 35 -22.69 13.06 4.95
CA SER A 35 -23.12 14.29 5.63
C SER A 35 -24.16 15.10 4.86
N ALA A 36 -24.24 14.97 3.53
CA ALA A 36 -24.99 15.90 2.71
C ALA A 36 -26.52 15.76 2.79
N ARG A 37 -27.08 14.54 2.88
CA ARG A 37 -28.56 14.32 2.87
C ARG A 37 -29.06 13.04 3.57
N GLY A 38 -28.22 12.35 4.35
CA GLY A 38 -28.66 11.19 5.15
C GLY A 38 -28.98 9.90 4.39
N LEU A 39 -28.83 9.88 3.06
CA LEU A 39 -28.90 8.68 2.24
C LEU A 39 -27.61 8.56 1.44
N LEU A 40 -26.75 7.63 1.85
CA LEU A 40 -25.61 7.19 1.04
C LEU A 40 -26.16 6.42 -0.16
N ASP A 41 -25.75 6.80 -1.36
CA ASP A 41 -25.97 6.01 -2.56
C ASP A 41 -25.17 4.70 -2.45
N PRO A 42 -25.83 3.53 -2.40
CA PRO A 42 -25.15 2.25 -2.26
C PRO A 42 -24.10 2.01 -3.35
N SER A 43 -24.36 2.46 -4.58
CA SER A 43 -23.43 2.26 -5.69
C SER A 43 -22.12 3.03 -5.51
N GLY A 44 -22.18 4.23 -4.93
CA GLY A 44 -20.99 5.00 -4.58
C GLY A 44 -20.19 4.39 -3.43
N VAL A 45 -20.86 3.71 -2.50
CA VAL A 45 -20.20 2.97 -1.42
C VAL A 45 -19.48 1.74 -1.97
N ASP A 46 -20.08 1.02 -2.91
CA ASP A 46 -19.47 -0.17 -3.53
C ASP A 46 -18.20 0.20 -4.32
N VAL A 47 -18.28 1.23 -5.17
CA VAL A 47 -17.10 1.75 -5.92
C VAL A 47 -15.97 2.16 -4.98
N MET A 48 -16.30 2.83 -3.87
CA MET A 48 -15.33 3.22 -2.86
C MET A 48 -14.72 2.00 -2.17
N GLY A 49 -15.55 1.02 -1.83
CA GLY A 49 -15.14 -0.23 -1.20
C GLY A 49 -14.15 -0.99 -2.08
N ASP A 50 -14.39 -1.06 -3.39
CA ASP A 50 -13.50 -1.73 -4.33
C ASP A 50 -12.18 -0.96 -4.50
N ALA A 51 -12.22 0.37 -4.60
CA ALA A 51 -11.00 1.19 -4.62
C ALA A 51 -10.13 1.02 -3.36
N LEU A 52 -10.76 0.88 -2.19
CA LEU A 52 -10.06 0.63 -0.93
C LEU A 52 -9.45 -0.77 -0.88
N LYS A 53 -10.14 -1.79 -1.40
CA LYS A 53 -9.59 -3.16 -1.52
C LYS A 53 -8.36 -3.17 -2.43
N GLU A 54 -8.44 -2.55 -3.60
CA GLU A 54 -7.31 -2.47 -4.54
C GLU A 54 -6.09 -1.74 -3.94
N LEU A 55 -6.31 -0.71 -3.12
CA LEU A 55 -5.23 -0.03 -2.41
C LEU A 55 -4.63 -0.91 -1.31
N ALA A 56 -5.47 -1.62 -0.56
CA ALA A 56 -5.00 -2.54 0.48
C ALA A 56 -4.18 -3.70 -0.11
N GLU A 57 -4.61 -4.26 -1.24
CA GLU A 57 -3.88 -5.31 -1.95
C GLU A 57 -2.50 -4.84 -2.43
N ARG A 58 -2.41 -3.61 -2.97
CA ARG A 58 -1.12 -3.01 -3.35
C ARG A 58 -0.18 -2.84 -2.17
N ILE A 59 -0.68 -2.27 -1.07
CA ILE A 59 0.10 -2.09 0.17
C ILE A 59 0.62 -3.44 0.69
N ILE A 60 -0.18 -4.52 0.63
CA ILE A 60 0.25 -5.86 1.02
C ILE A 60 1.38 -6.37 0.11
N LEU A 61 1.24 -6.23 -1.22
CA LEU A 61 2.26 -6.66 -2.18
C LEU A 61 3.58 -5.89 -2.00
N ASP A 62 3.50 -4.59 -1.79
CA ASP A 62 4.66 -3.73 -1.53
C ASP A 62 5.37 -4.12 -0.23
N TRP A 63 4.59 -4.42 0.82
CA TRP A 63 5.11 -4.90 2.09
C TRP A 63 5.81 -6.25 1.95
N ASP A 64 5.20 -7.21 1.27
CA ASP A 64 5.80 -8.52 0.98
C ASP A 64 7.10 -8.37 0.17
N ARG A 65 7.13 -7.44 -0.79
CA ARG A 65 8.35 -7.16 -1.58
C ARG A 65 9.46 -6.59 -0.70
N LEU A 66 9.16 -5.70 0.24
CA LEU A 66 10.16 -5.19 1.19
C LEU A 66 10.75 -6.31 2.05
N PHE A 67 9.93 -7.26 2.53
CA PHE A 67 10.42 -8.43 3.26
C PHE A 67 11.30 -9.35 2.42
N GLN A 68 10.94 -9.57 1.16
CA GLN A 68 11.78 -10.34 0.24
C GLN A 68 13.15 -9.66 0.06
N LEU A 69 13.16 -8.35 -0.19
CA LEU A 69 14.39 -7.58 -0.31
C LEU A 69 15.24 -7.69 0.97
N GLU A 70 14.64 -7.59 2.16
CA GLU A 70 15.34 -7.78 3.44
C GLU A 70 15.96 -9.18 3.57
N ASN A 71 15.24 -10.23 3.21
CA ASN A 71 15.76 -11.60 3.23
C ASN A 71 16.91 -11.80 2.23
N GLU A 72 16.80 -11.19 1.04
CA GLU A 72 17.88 -11.16 0.05
C GLU A 72 19.16 -10.50 0.62
N SER A 73 19.05 -9.44 1.45
CA SER A 73 20.26 -8.89 2.14
C SER A 73 20.87 -9.85 3.13
N ALA A 74 20.06 -10.58 3.89
CA ALA A 74 20.56 -11.50 4.90
C ALA A 74 21.38 -12.61 4.24
N CYS A 75 20.88 -13.15 3.12
CA CYS A 75 21.57 -14.13 2.28
C CYS A 75 22.87 -13.58 1.67
N GLU A 76 22.87 -12.35 1.13
CA GLU A 76 24.09 -11.72 0.56
C GLU A 76 25.18 -11.43 1.62
N ALA A 77 24.80 -11.22 2.87
CA ALA A 77 25.72 -10.89 3.97
C ALA A 77 26.42 -12.11 4.59
N GLY A 78 26.16 -13.32 4.10
CA GLY A 78 26.77 -14.55 4.61
C GLY A 78 26.22 -15.04 5.96
N ALA A 79 25.05 -14.53 6.37
CA ALA A 79 24.29 -15.10 7.46
C ALA A 79 23.41 -16.24 6.90
N ASP A 80 23.64 -17.49 7.30
CA ASP A 80 22.66 -18.58 7.11
C ASP A 80 21.30 -18.10 7.67
N PRO A 81 20.22 -18.09 6.86
CA PRO A 81 19.57 -19.35 6.46
C PRO A 81 18.96 -19.27 5.05
N CYS A 82 19.74 -19.57 4.01
CA CYS A 82 19.20 -19.85 2.69
C CYS A 82 19.13 -21.39 2.56
N ALA A 83 18.15 -22.01 3.22
CA ALA A 83 17.87 -23.46 3.15
C ALA A 83 16.46 -23.70 2.61
#